data_AF-A0A853FY74-F1
#
_entry.id   AF-A0A853FY74-F1
#
_cell.length_a   1.000
_cell.length_b   1.000
_cell.length_c   1.000
_cell.angle_alpha   90.00
_cell.angle_beta   90.00
_cell.angle_gamma   90.00
#
_symmetry.space_group_name_H-M   'P 1'
#
loop_
_entity.id
_entity.type
_entity.pdbx_description
1 polymer ?
#
loop_
_entity_poly.entity_id
_entity_poly.type
_entity_poly.pdbx_seq_one_letter_code
_entity_poly.pdbx_strand_id
1 'polypeptide(L)' 'MTTTRKLRLGPLPKTETVKLTFACPASLKAELERYAAQYAQTYGEAVDVVTLIPHMLEKFMAGDRGFRRTVE' A
#
# COMPACT_ATOMS: atom_id res chain seq x y z
N MET A 1 -6.46 -17.41 -45.56
CA MET A 1 -6.41 -17.89 -44.16
C MET A 1 -5.22 -17.25 -43.47
N THR A 2 -5.44 -16.17 -42.70
CA THR A 2 -4.38 -15.51 -41.94
C THR A 2 -4.30 -16.14 -40.55
N THR A 3 -3.25 -16.91 -40.30
CA THR A 3 -2.99 -17.53 -39.00
C THR A 3 -2.56 -16.47 -38.00
N THR A 4 -3.49 -16.01 -37.16
CA THR A 4 -3.21 -15.12 -36.02
C THR A 4 -2.28 -15.85 -35.06
N ARG A 5 -0.99 -15.47 -35.03
CA ARG A 5 -0.04 -15.97 -34.04
C ARG A 5 -0.49 -15.45 -32.67
N LYS A 6 -1.20 -16.27 -31.90
CA LYS A 6 -1.53 -15.97 -30.51
C LYS A 6 -0.24 -15.89 -29.72
N LEU A 7 0.07 -14.71 -29.19
CA LEU A 7 1.17 -14.53 -28.24
C LEU A 7 0.92 -15.46 -27.05
N ARG A 8 1.98 -16.15 -26.58
CA ARG A 8 1.90 -17.04 -25.41
C ARG A 8 1.71 -16.27 -24.10
N LEU A 9 1.97 -14.96 -24.14
CA LEU A 9 1.70 -14.05 -23.05
C LEU A 9 0.30 -13.46 -23.26
N GLY A 10 -0.62 -13.79 -22.35
CA GLY A 10 -1.92 -13.11 -22.25
C GLY A 10 -1.74 -11.63 -21.89
N PRO A 11 -2.82 -10.84 -21.91
CA PRO A 11 -2.76 -9.45 -21.47
C PRO A 11 -2.17 -9.37 -20.06
N LEU A 12 -1.19 -8.49 -19.87
CA LEU A 12 -0.59 -8.26 -18.56
C LEU A 12 -1.65 -7.73 -17.59
N PRO A 13 -1.58 -8.11 -16.29
CA PRO A 13 -2.47 -7.54 -15.28
C PRO A 13 -2.32 -6.02 -15.30
N LYS A 14 -3.45 -5.32 -15.31
CA LYS A 14 -3.47 -3.87 -15.18
C LYS A 14 -3.17 -3.52 -13.73
N THR A 15 -1.97 -3.00 -13.47
CA THR A 15 -1.67 -2.39 -12.17
C THR A 15 -2.24 -0.98 -12.19
N GLU A 16 -3.41 -0.78 -11.58
CA GLU A 16 -4.00 0.55 -11.43
C GLU A 16 -3.53 1.17 -10.11
N THR A 17 -2.74 2.23 -10.21
CA THR A 17 -2.29 3.01 -9.05
C THR A 17 -3.17 4.24 -8.92
N VAL A 18 -3.84 4.40 -7.77
CA VAL A 18 -4.65 5.59 -7.47
C VAL A 18 -3.88 6.47 -6.49
N LYS A 19 -3.68 7.74 -6.88
CA LYS A 19 -3.10 8.75 -5.98
C LYS A 19 -4.20 9.35 -5.12
N LEU A 20 -4.07 9.23 -3.80
CA LEU A 20 -4.97 9.86 -2.83
C LEU A 20 -4.25 11.02 -2.14
N THR A 21 -4.93 12.15 -1.99
CA THR A 21 -4.47 13.32 -1.23
C THR A 21 -5.40 13.52 -0.05
N PHE A 22 -4.85 13.62 1.17
CA PHE A 22 -5.63 13.88 2.37
C PHE A 22 -4.96 14.96 3.23
N ALA A 23 -5.76 15.68 4.01
CA ALA A 23 -5.25 16.58 5.03
C ALA A 23 -4.78 15.75 6.23
N CYS A 24 -3.46 15.69 6.45
CA CYS A 24 -2.88 14.99 7.59
C CYS A 24 -2.73 15.98 8.76
N PRO A 25 -3.36 15.73 9.93
CA PRO A 25 -3.12 16.51 11.12
C PRO A 25 -1.64 16.51 11.51
N ALA A 26 -1.14 17.65 12.01
CA ALA A 26 0.27 17.79 12.38
C ALA A 26 0.72 16.77 13.44
N SER A 27 -0.16 16.45 14.40
CA SER A 27 0.09 15.42 15.42
C SER A 27 0.30 14.04 14.79
N LEU A 28 -0.58 13.65 13.85
CA LEU A 28 -0.47 12.38 13.15
C LEU A 28 0.81 12.30 12.31
N LYS A 29 1.19 13.38 11.61
CA LYS A 29 2.46 13.44 10.88
C LYS A 29 3.65 13.18 11.80
N ALA A 30 3.69 13.82 12.97
CA ALA A 30 4.78 13.65 13.93
C ALA A 30 4.85 12.21 14.47
N GLU A 31 3.71 11.56 14.72
CA GLU A 31 3.67 10.16 15.14
C GLU A 31 4.17 9.22 14.06
N LEU A 32 3.76 9.45 12.81
CA LEU A 32 4.22 8.66 11.66
C LEU A 32 5.73 8.80 11.45
N GLU A 33 6.29 10.01 11.56
CA GLU A 33 7.74 10.24 11.47
C GLU A 33 8.50 9.51 12.58
N ARG A 34 7.97 9.55 13.82
CA ARG A 34 8.53 8.77 14.93
C ARG A 34 8.52 7.28 14.65
N TYR A 35 7.42 6.77 14.08
CA TYR A 35 7.32 5.36 13.72
C TYR A 35 8.34 4.99 12.65
N ALA A 36 8.49 5.79 11.60
CA ALA A 36 9.48 5.55 10.55
C ALA A 36 10.91 5.54 11.11
N ALA A 37 11.25 6.44 12.03
CA ALA A 37 12.53 6.43 12.72
C ALA A 37 12.74 5.16 13.55
N GLN A 38 11.71 4.65 14.22
CA GLN A 38 11.79 3.39 14.98
C GLN A 38 11.91 2.17 14.05
N TYR A 39 11.19 2.17 12.93
CA TYR A 39 11.29 1.14 11.90
C TYR A 39 12.74 1.07 11.36
N ALA A 40 13.33 2.22 11.04
CA ALA A 40 14.71 2.29 10.57
C ALA A 40 15.72 1.79 11.60
N GLN A 41 15.53 2.09 12.88
CA GLN A 41 16.37 1.55 13.95
C GLN A 41 16.25 0.03 14.08
N THR A 42 15.06 -0.52 13.82
CA THR A 42 14.78 -1.96 13.96
C THR A 42 15.31 -2.77 12.78
N TYR A 43 15.13 -2.28 11.56
CA TYR A 43 15.45 -3.01 10.32
C TYR A 43 16.70 -2.49 9.62
N GLY A 44 17.33 -1.43 10.12
CA GLY A 44 18.56 -0.85 9.55
C GLY A 44 18.34 -0.03 8.27
N GLU A 45 17.10 0.14 7.83
CA GLU A 45 16.77 0.84 6.58
C GLU A 45 15.85 2.03 6.85
N ALA A 46 16.32 3.23 6.48
CA ALA A 46 15.51 4.44 6.54
C ALA A 46 14.46 4.41 5.42
N VAL A 47 13.19 4.34 5.80
CA VAL A 47 12.05 4.36 4.88
C VAL A 47 11.21 5.60 5.13
N ASP A 48 10.78 6.26 4.06
CA ASP A 48 9.85 7.40 4.15
C ASP A 48 8.49 6.93 4.69
N VAL A 49 7.91 7.73 5.58
CA VAL A 49 6.53 7.62 6.04
C VAL A 49 5.56 7.41 4.87
N VAL A 50 5.73 8.14 3.76
CA VAL A 50 4.85 8.04 2.59
C VAL A 50 4.85 6.63 1.98
N THR A 51 5.97 5.92 2.09
CA THR A 51 6.08 4.52 1.65
C THR A 51 5.49 3.55 2.66
N LEU A 52 5.57 3.86 3.96
CA LEU A 52 5.01 3.03 5.03
C LEU A 52 3.47 3.13 5.12
N ILE A 53 2.89 4.30 4.84
CA ILE A 53 1.44 4.53 4.99
C ILE A 53 0.59 3.50 4.23
N PRO A 54 0.82 3.23 2.92
CA PRO A 54 0.03 2.23 2.20
C PRO A 54 0.09 0.84 2.86
N HIS A 55 1.27 0.41 3.31
CA HIS A 55 1.44 -0.88 3.98
C HIS A 55 0.77 -0.93 5.35
N MET A 56 0.83 0.16 6.12
CA MET A 56 0.13 0.27 7.40
C MET A 56 -1.38 0.18 7.21
N LEU A 57 -1.93 0.89 6.22
CA LEU A 57 -3.36 0.86 5.90
C LEU A 57 -3.80 -0.53 5.43
N GLU A 58 -3.03 -1.16 4.56
CA GLU A 58 -3.31 -2.53 4.11
C GLU A 58 -3.34 -3.51 5.28
N LYS A 59 -2.36 -3.45 6.20
CA LYS A 59 -2.35 -4.29 7.40
C LYS A 59 -3.49 -3.98 8.36
N PHE A 60 -3.87 -2.71 8.47
CA PHE A 60 -5.00 -2.28 9.30
C PHE A 60 -6.32 -2.86 8.77
N MET A 61 -6.63 -2.66 7.48
CA MET A 61 -7.81 -3.25 6.82
C MET A 61 -7.75 -4.78 6.85
N ALA A 62 -6.56 -5.31 6.59
CA ALA A 62 -6.03 -6.65 6.80
C ALA A 62 -6.37 -7.28 8.16
N GLY A 63 -6.44 -6.47 9.21
CA GLY A 63 -6.59 -6.87 10.61
C GLY A 63 -8.01 -6.68 11.12
N ASP A 64 -8.77 -5.74 10.57
CA ASP A 64 -10.11 -5.40 11.03
C ASP A 64 -11.13 -6.51 10.71
N ARG A 65 -11.44 -7.31 11.73
CA ARG A 65 -12.41 -8.41 11.66
C ARG A 65 -13.86 -7.94 11.69
N GLY A 66 -14.12 -6.73 12.20
CA GLY A 66 -15.45 -6.13 12.18
C GLY A 66 -15.78 -5.65 10.77
N PHE A 67 -14.82 -4.95 10.15
CA PHE A 67 -14.90 -4.55 8.75
C PHE A 67 -15.01 -5.73 7.79
N ARG A 68 -14.20 -6.78 7.95
CA ARG A 68 -14.27 -7.94 7.03
C ARG A 68 -15.57 -8.73 7.09
N ARG A 69 -16.28 -8.70 8.22
CA ARG A 69 -17.60 -9.36 8.35
C ARG A 69 -18.72 -8.64 7.61
N THR A 70 -18.53 -7.39 7.19
CA THR A 70 -19.53 -6.62 6.43
C THR A 70 -19.31 -6.65 4.92
N VAL A 71 -18.25 -7.32 4.44
CA VAL A 71 -17.88 -7.40 3.02
C VAL A 71 -18.22 -8.78 2.41
N GLU A 72 -19.00 -9.61 3.12
CA GLU A 72 -19.64 -10.82 2.56
C GLU A 72 -21.02 -10.51 1.95
#